data_AF-A0AAN8GKV8-F1
#
_entry.id   AF-A0AAN8GKV8-F1
#
_cell.length_a   1.000
_cell.length_b   1.000
_cell.length_c   1.000
_cell.angle_alpha   90.00
_cell.angle_beta   90.00
_cell.angle_gamma   90.00
#
_symmetry.space_group_name_H-M   'P 1'
#
loop_
_entity.id
_entity.type
_entity.pdbx_description
1 polymer ?
#
loop_
_entity_poly.entity_id
_entity_poly.type
_entity_poly.pdbx_seq_one_letter_code
_entity_poly.pdbx_strand_id
1 'polypeptide(L)'
;MSQLGSLFTHIISKSPESVQDQSPHRTPKLPDFIQHVRKLTGIRKEDVYCNLRIPDKLQSAKDDINIVILTGQGIFCIDVKPWRGTVSAHNQNWHLQVKEEDQNITNTCIEQIEDPLKAIMTKTANFCGHLKRSGVSVHQSLFFPKGYLPLPRLRAG
;
A
#
# COMPACT_ATOMS: atom_id res chain seq x y z
N MET A 1 -57.04 54.97 12.08
CA MET A 1 -56.34 55.65 10.98
C MET A 1 -55.12 54.80 10.67
N SER A 2 -55.22 53.91 9.67
CA SER A 2 -54.56 54.03 8.35
C SER A 2 -53.05 53.87 8.46
N GLN A 3 -52.28 53.04 7.74
CA GLN A 3 -52.43 52.05 6.67
C GLN A 3 -51.01 51.42 6.49
N LEU A 4 -50.93 50.26 5.81
CA LEU A 4 -49.85 49.73 4.92
C LEU A 4 -48.35 50.12 5.18
N GLY A 5 -47.34 49.26 5.06
CA GLY A 5 -47.21 48.04 4.27
C GLY A 5 -45.75 47.50 4.30
N SER A 6 -45.60 46.35 3.64
CA SER A 6 -44.45 45.43 3.45
C SER A 6 -43.09 46.05 3.08
N LEU A 7 -41.97 45.40 3.47
CA LEU A 7 -41.04 44.72 2.55
C LEU A 7 -39.84 44.02 3.25
N PHE A 8 -39.61 42.77 2.84
CA PHE A 8 -38.42 41.94 3.01
C PHE A 8 -37.14 42.72 2.59
N THR A 9 -35.92 42.49 3.05
CA THR A 9 -35.08 41.29 3.21
C THR A 9 -33.84 41.74 4.01
N HIS A 10 -33.11 40.83 4.67
CA HIS A 10 -31.65 40.63 4.49
C HIS A 10 -30.98 39.90 5.68
N ILE A 11 -30.40 38.75 5.29
CA ILE A 11 -29.20 38.10 5.83
C ILE A 11 -29.39 37.23 7.07
N ILE A 12 -29.70 35.97 6.78
CA ILE A 12 -29.39 34.78 7.57
C ILE A 12 -27.87 34.76 7.80
N SER A 13 -27.43 35.02 9.03
CA SER A 13 -26.08 34.69 9.47
C SER A 13 -25.99 33.18 9.67
N LYS A 14 -25.48 32.49 8.65
CA LYS A 14 -24.96 31.12 8.76
C LYS A 14 -23.96 31.05 9.92
N SER A 15 -24.27 30.26 10.94
CA SER A 15 -23.25 29.70 11.83
C SER A 15 -22.34 28.81 10.98
N PRO A 16 -21.01 28.98 11.01
CA PRO A 16 -20.12 28.04 10.35
C PRO A 16 -20.26 26.67 11.01
N GLU A 17 -20.45 25.68 10.15
CA GLU A 17 -20.46 24.26 10.48
C GLU A 17 -19.25 23.91 11.36
N SER A 18 -19.53 23.11 12.37
CA SER A 18 -18.51 22.38 13.13
C SER A 18 -17.54 21.74 12.14
N VAL A 19 -16.29 22.19 12.16
CA VAL A 19 -15.19 21.51 11.50
C VAL A 19 -15.16 20.11 12.08
N GLN A 20 -15.63 19.17 11.27
CA GLN A 20 -15.51 17.74 11.51
C GLN A 20 -14.00 17.48 11.53
N ASP A 21 -13.48 17.33 12.75
CA ASP A 21 -12.10 16.97 13.03
C ASP A 21 -11.77 15.74 12.18
N GLN A 22 -10.94 15.93 11.14
CA GLN A 22 -10.50 14.84 10.28
C GLN A 22 -9.69 13.92 11.17
N SER A 23 -10.29 12.79 11.56
CA SER A 23 -9.58 11.74 12.27
C SER A 23 -8.25 11.49 11.56
N PRO A 24 -7.11 11.40 12.27
CA PRO A 24 -5.82 11.19 11.62
C PRO A 24 -5.94 9.94 10.77
N HIS A 25 -5.75 10.08 9.44
CA HIS A 25 -5.88 9.00 8.46
C HIS A 25 -5.17 7.75 8.99
N ARG A 26 -5.94 6.81 9.54
CA ARG A 26 -5.42 5.63 10.20
C ARG A 26 -4.78 4.78 9.10
N THR A 27 -3.46 4.71 9.11
CA THR A 27 -2.70 3.90 8.14
C THR A 27 -3.27 2.47 8.17
N PRO A 28 -3.73 1.92 7.03
CA PRO A 28 -4.16 0.54 6.99
C PRO A 28 -2.99 -0.33 7.42
N LYS A 29 -3.13 -1.03 8.55
CA LYS A 29 -2.10 -1.96 8.98
C LYS A 29 -2.19 -3.20 8.09
N LEU A 30 -1.10 -3.95 7.98
CA LEU A 30 -1.07 -5.22 7.23
C LEU A 30 -2.26 -6.15 7.53
N PRO A 31 -2.71 -6.32 8.80
CA PRO A 31 -3.91 -7.10 9.11
C PRO A 31 -5.20 -6.56 8.50
N ASP A 32 -5.36 -5.23 8.44
CA ASP A 32 -6.55 -4.58 7.88
C ASP A 32 -6.61 -4.80 6.38
N PHE A 33 -5.45 -4.70 5.69
CA PHE A 33 -5.32 -5.02 4.27
C PHE A 33 -5.70 -6.47 3.99
N ILE A 34 -5.16 -7.43 4.75
CA ILE A 34 -5.48 -8.85 4.57
C ILE A 34 -6.96 -9.11 4.81
N GLN A 35 -7.55 -8.51 5.85
CA GLN A 35 -8.98 -8.65 6.11
C GLN A 35 -9.82 -8.11 4.95
N HIS A 36 -9.42 -6.97 4.38
CA HIS A 36 -10.10 -6.36 3.23
C HIS A 36 -10.00 -7.25 1.98
N VAL A 37 -8.79 -7.71 1.63
CA VAL A 37 -8.58 -8.64 0.52
C VAL A 37 -9.44 -9.89 0.67
N ARG A 38 -9.48 -10.50 1.86
CA ARG A 38 -10.30 -11.69 2.13
C ARG A 38 -11.80 -11.42 1.97
N LYS A 39 -12.30 -10.28 2.46
CA LYS A 39 -13.71 -9.89 2.30
C LYS A 39 -14.09 -9.68 0.83
N LEU A 40 -13.22 -9.08 0.04
CA LEU A 40 -13.48 -8.80 -1.38
C LEU A 40 -13.39 -10.05 -2.27
N THR A 41 -12.41 -10.91 -2.00
CA THR A 41 -12.08 -12.05 -2.87
C THR A 41 -12.70 -13.36 -2.42
N GLY A 42 -13.21 -13.44 -1.19
CA GLY A 42 -13.67 -14.69 -0.58
C GLY A 42 -12.54 -15.65 -0.20
N ILE A 43 -11.27 -15.22 -0.28
CA ILE A 43 -10.12 -16.08 0.03
C ILE A 43 -10.12 -16.50 1.50
N ARG A 44 -9.90 -17.80 1.72
CA ARG A 44 -9.90 -18.41 3.05
C ARG A 44 -8.61 -18.04 3.79
N LYS A 45 -8.64 -18.17 5.13
CA LYS A 45 -7.50 -17.73 5.96
C LYS A 45 -6.27 -18.61 5.73
N GLU A 46 -6.49 -19.90 5.55
CA GLU A 46 -5.52 -20.96 5.31
C GLU A 46 -4.78 -20.80 3.97
N ASP A 47 -5.34 -20.04 3.04
CA ASP A 47 -4.72 -19.75 1.74
C ASP A 47 -3.87 -18.46 1.77
N VAL A 48 -3.76 -17.80 2.93
CA VAL A 48 -2.98 -16.56 3.13
C VAL A 48 -1.88 -16.78 4.17
N TYR A 49 -0.63 -16.60 3.73
CA TYR A 49 0.57 -16.73 4.56
C TYR A 49 1.21 -15.36 4.74
N CYS A 50 1.59 -15.02 5.96
CA CYS A 50 2.22 -13.74 6.28
C CYS A 50 3.66 -13.96 6.74
N ASN A 51 4.57 -13.06 6.35
CA ASN A 51 5.98 -13.10 6.72
C ASN A 51 6.61 -14.48 6.45
N LEU A 52 6.40 -15.00 5.25
CA LEU A 52 6.94 -16.29 4.85
C LEU A 52 8.44 -16.16 4.63
N ARG A 53 9.21 -16.74 5.56
CA ARG A 53 10.67 -16.77 5.47
C ARG A 53 11.13 -17.82 4.49
N ILE A 54 11.93 -17.41 3.51
CA ILE A 54 12.46 -18.31 2.48
C ILE A 54 13.97 -18.44 2.67
N PRO A 55 14.50 -19.67 2.78
CA PRO A 55 15.94 -19.87 2.77
C PRO A 55 16.48 -19.54 1.38
N ASP A 56 17.41 -18.60 1.32
CA ASP A 56 18.18 -18.33 0.10
C ASP A 56 19.14 -19.49 -0.21
N LYS A 57 19.84 -19.41 -1.35
CA LYS A 57 20.74 -20.47 -1.83
C LYS A 57 21.88 -20.77 -0.84
N LEU A 58 22.29 -19.79 -0.05
CA LEU A 58 23.36 -19.89 0.95
C LEU A 58 22.81 -20.17 2.37
N GLN A 59 21.49 -20.26 2.52
CA GLN A 59 20.78 -20.34 3.80
C GLN A 59 21.14 -19.21 4.80
N SER A 60 21.71 -18.11 4.32
CA SER A 60 22.21 -16.99 5.10
C SER A 60 21.24 -15.82 5.16
N ALA A 61 20.34 -15.68 4.19
CA ALA A 61 19.36 -14.59 4.16
C ALA A 61 18.09 -14.91 4.98
N LYS A 62 17.61 -13.90 5.71
CA LYS A 62 16.30 -13.88 6.38
C LYS A 62 15.33 -12.99 5.61
N ASP A 63 15.23 -13.21 4.30
CA ASP A 63 14.30 -12.43 3.49
C ASP A 63 12.91 -13.04 3.57
N ASP A 64 11.99 -12.27 4.14
CA ASP A 64 10.58 -12.64 4.27
C ASP A 64 9.78 -12.06 3.10
N ILE A 65 8.87 -12.84 2.53
CA ILE A 65 7.77 -12.32 1.72
C ILE A 65 6.66 -11.90 2.68
N ASN A 66 6.23 -10.64 2.61
CA ASN A 66 5.26 -10.13 3.58
C ASN A 66 3.92 -10.84 3.51
N ILE A 67 3.43 -11.15 2.30
CA ILE A 67 2.18 -11.90 2.09
C ILE A 67 2.35 -12.85 0.91
N VAL A 68 1.95 -14.10 1.09
CA VAL A 68 1.74 -15.07 0.00
C VAL A 68 0.27 -15.48 0.00
N ILE A 69 -0.38 -15.35 -1.16
CA ILE A 69 -1.78 -15.75 -1.33
C ILE A 69 -1.84 -16.87 -2.36
N LEU A 70 -2.40 -18.01 -1.95
CA LEU A 70 -2.65 -19.15 -2.82
C LEU A 70 -4.07 -19.07 -3.38
N THR A 71 -4.20 -19.21 -4.69
CA THR A 71 -5.49 -19.22 -5.37
C THR A 71 -5.49 -20.28 -6.47
N GLY A 72 -6.65 -20.60 -7.02
CA GLY A 72 -6.73 -21.45 -8.22
C GLY A 72 -6.07 -20.83 -9.47
N GLN A 73 -5.78 -19.52 -9.47
CA GLN A 73 -5.12 -18.83 -10.57
C GLN A 73 -3.58 -18.85 -10.44
N GLY A 74 -3.07 -19.06 -9.22
CA GLY A 74 -1.65 -19.08 -8.93
C GLY A 74 -1.31 -18.52 -7.55
N ILE A 75 -0.02 -18.22 -7.38
CA ILE A 75 0.64 -17.83 -6.13
C ILE A 75 1.02 -16.35 -6.24
N PHE A 76 0.36 -15.51 -5.44
CA PHE A 76 0.66 -14.08 -5.39
C PHE A 76 1.64 -13.79 -4.27
N CYS A 77 2.83 -13.33 -4.62
CA CYS A 77 3.88 -12.94 -3.67
C CYS A 77 3.87 -11.42 -3.54
N ILE A 78 3.52 -10.90 -2.37
CA ILE A 78 3.32 -9.47 -2.15
C ILE A 78 4.33 -8.98 -1.11
N ASP A 79 5.16 -8.02 -1.51
CA ASP A 79 6.00 -7.24 -0.59
C ASP A 79 5.30 -5.94 -0.23
N VAL A 80 5.22 -5.65 1.06
CA VAL A 80 4.64 -4.42 1.60
C VAL A 80 5.76 -3.45 1.89
N LYS A 81 5.80 -2.35 1.16
CA LYS A 81 6.82 -1.31 1.35
C LYS A 81 6.27 -0.24 2.30
N PRO A 82 6.92 0.02 3.45
CA PRO A 82 6.46 1.00 4.44
C PRO A 82 6.80 2.45 4.02
N TRP A 83 6.74 2.76 2.73
CA TRP A 83 7.08 4.09 2.22
C TRP A 83 6.00 5.11 2.58
N ARG A 84 6.45 6.28 3.01
CA ARG A 84 5.60 7.44 3.31
C ARG A 84 5.93 8.54 2.32
N GLY A 85 4.94 9.19 1.72
CA GLY A 85 5.16 10.32 0.80
C GLY A 85 4.55 10.12 -0.58
N THR A 86 5.18 10.67 -1.62
CA THR A 86 4.76 10.51 -3.02
C THR A 86 5.80 9.65 -3.73
N VAL A 87 5.34 8.62 -4.44
CA VAL A 87 6.22 7.74 -5.23
C VAL A 87 6.02 8.07 -6.70
N SER A 88 7.12 8.34 -7.40
CA SER A 88 7.13 8.63 -8.83
C SER A 88 8.22 7.84 -9.54
N ALA A 89 7.92 7.34 -10.73
CA ALA A 89 8.92 6.80 -11.63
C ALA A 89 9.49 7.94 -12.49
N HIS A 90 10.81 8.06 -12.55
CA HIS A 90 11.52 9.06 -13.35
C HIS A 90 12.72 8.40 -14.03
N ASN A 91 12.70 8.31 -15.37
CA ASN A 91 13.79 7.74 -16.17
C ASN A 91 14.31 6.39 -15.63
N GLN A 92 13.40 5.44 -15.39
CA GLN A 92 13.69 4.10 -14.83
C GLN A 92 14.12 4.07 -13.35
N ASN A 93 14.28 5.22 -12.70
CA ASN A 93 14.53 5.30 -11.27
C ASN A 93 13.23 5.59 -10.52
N TRP A 94 13.13 5.05 -9.31
CA TRP A 94 12.01 5.33 -8.42
C TRP A 94 12.43 6.41 -7.44
N HIS A 95 11.61 7.44 -7.28
CA HIS A 95 11.82 8.51 -6.32
C HIS A 95 10.73 8.45 -5.24
N LEU A 96 11.14 8.55 -3.98
CA LEU A 96 10.26 8.78 -2.84
C LEU A 96 10.42 10.23 -2.39
N GLN A 97 9.37 11.02 -2.60
CA GLN A 97 9.30 12.39 -2.11
C GLN A 97 8.60 12.40 -0.75
N VAL A 98 9.34 12.76 0.29
CA VAL A 98 8.82 12.95 1.66
C VAL A 98 8.71 14.45 1.92
N LYS A 99 7.53 14.89 2.38
CA LYS A 99 7.32 16.26 2.82
C LYS A 99 7.24 16.26 4.34
N GLU A 100 8.10 17.02 4.98
CA GLU A 100 8.06 17.32 6.40
C GLU A 100 7.68 18.79 6.56
N GLU A 101 6.52 19.03 7.19
CA GLU A 101 6.07 20.38 7.54
C GLU A 101 6.47 20.65 8.98
N ASP A 102 7.46 21.53 9.16
CA ASP A 102 7.71 22.18 10.43
C ASP A 102 7.04 23.56 10.43
N GLN A 103 6.77 24.09 11.63
CA GLN A 103 5.86 25.21 11.93
C GLN A 103 5.93 26.45 11.01
N ASN A 104 7.01 26.65 10.23
CA ASN A 104 7.12 27.69 9.20
C ASN A 104 7.90 27.29 7.93
N ILE A 105 8.34 26.03 7.79
CA ILE A 105 9.18 25.57 6.67
C ILE A 105 8.68 24.21 6.20
N THR A 106 8.38 24.10 4.89
CA THR A 106 8.13 22.80 4.25
C THR A 106 9.43 22.26 3.67
N ASN A 107 10.03 21.28 4.36
CA ASN A 107 11.18 20.56 3.84
C ASN A 107 10.71 19.44 2.91
N THR A 108 11.25 19.38 1.70
CA THR A 108 10.99 18.30 0.75
C THR A 108 12.28 17.51 0.56
N CYS A 109 12.28 16.25 0.99
CA CYS A 109 13.35 15.31 0.72
C CYS A 109 12.96 14.41 -0.46
N ILE A 110 13.88 14.16 -1.39
CA ILE A 110 13.69 13.24 -2.52
C ILE A 110 14.77 12.17 -2.41
N GLU A 111 14.34 10.95 -2.13
CA GLU A 111 15.21 9.78 -2.07
C GLU A 111 15.09 8.97 -3.35
N GLN A 112 16.22 8.62 -3.97
CA GLN A 112 16.24 7.63 -5.03
C GLN A 112 16.24 6.23 -4.41
N ILE A 113 15.28 5.41 -4.81
CA ILE A 113 15.09 4.06 -4.30
C ILE A 113 15.19 3.05 -5.44
N GLU A 114 15.55 1.82 -5.09
CA GLU A 114 15.56 0.71 -6.03
C GLU A 114 14.13 0.35 -6.48
N ASP A 115 14.02 -0.26 -7.66
CA ASP A 115 12.76 -0.79 -8.16
C ASP A 115 12.05 -1.68 -7.11
N PRO A 116 10.83 -1.30 -6.66
CA PRO A 116 10.07 -2.09 -5.70
C PRO A 116 9.82 -3.52 -6.15
N LEU A 117 9.75 -3.77 -7.47
CA LEU A 117 9.49 -5.09 -8.03
C LEU A 117 10.73 -5.98 -8.04
N LYS A 118 11.94 -5.42 -8.16
CA LYS A 118 13.17 -6.21 -8.28
C LYS A 118 13.41 -7.09 -7.06
N ALA A 119 13.21 -6.56 -5.86
CA ALA A 119 13.35 -7.31 -4.61
C ALA A 119 12.34 -8.47 -4.52
N ILE A 120 11.05 -8.21 -4.80
CA ILE A 120 10.01 -9.25 -4.72
C ILE A 120 10.15 -10.30 -5.82
N MET A 121 10.63 -9.94 -7.02
CA MET A 121 10.94 -10.91 -8.06
C MET A 121 12.02 -11.90 -7.61
N THR A 122 13.06 -11.40 -6.94
CA THR A 122 14.15 -12.23 -6.41
C THR A 122 13.65 -13.17 -5.32
N LYS A 123 12.88 -12.64 -4.35
CA LYS A 123 12.25 -13.45 -3.30
C LYS A 123 11.32 -14.52 -3.87
N THR A 124 10.55 -14.17 -4.90
CA THR A 124 9.62 -15.09 -5.58
C THR A 124 10.36 -16.22 -6.29
N ALA A 125 11.48 -15.91 -6.96
CA ALA A 125 12.33 -16.93 -7.58
C ALA A 125 12.94 -17.88 -6.54
N ASN A 126 13.40 -17.34 -5.41
CA ASN A 126 13.90 -18.13 -4.29
C ASN A 126 12.80 -19.03 -3.71
N PHE A 127 11.57 -18.52 -3.58
CA PHE A 127 10.43 -19.30 -3.10
C PHE A 127 10.11 -20.46 -4.03
N CYS A 128 10.00 -20.19 -5.33
CA CYS A 128 9.77 -21.22 -6.35
C CYS A 128 10.87 -22.30 -6.31
N GLY A 129 12.14 -21.88 -6.16
CA GLY A 129 13.26 -22.81 -6.01
C GLY A 129 13.23 -23.61 -4.71
N HIS A 130 12.75 -23.03 -3.61
CA HIS A 130 12.57 -23.72 -2.34
C HIS A 130 11.47 -24.78 -2.41
N LEU A 131 10.32 -24.45 -3.02
CA LEU A 131 9.24 -25.42 -3.24
C LEU A 131 9.71 -26.60 -4.08
N LYS A 132 10.43 -26.33 -5.18
CA LYS A 132 10.99 -27.38 -6.05
C LYS A 132 11.94 -28.31 -5.29
N ARG A 133 12.84 -27.75 -4.46
CA ARG A 133 13.76 -28.54 -3.62
C ARG A 133 13.04 -29.35 -2.54
N SER A 134 11.86 -28.90 -2.11
CA SER A 134 11.03 -29.56 -1.10
C SER A 134 10.08 -30.59 -1.71
N GLY A 135 10.22 -30.91 -3.01
CA GLY A 135 9.39 -31.89 -3.71
C GLY A 135 8.10 -31.34 -4.32
N VAL A 136 7.86 -30.03 -4.22
CA VAL A 136 6.67 -29.37 -4.78
C VAL A 136 7.04 -28.65 -6.07
N SER A 137 6.66 -29.24 -7.21
CA SER A 137 6.91 -28.63 -8.52
C SER A 137 5.73 -27.73 -8.92
N VAL A 138 5.95 -26.42 -8.90
CA VAL A 138 5.01 -25.42 -9.41
C VAL A 138 5.66 -24.67 -10.57
N HIS A 139 4.95 -24.51 -11.67
CA HIS A 139 5.47 -23.78 -12.82
C HIS A 139 5.68 -22.29 -12.48
N GLN A 140 6.83 -21.73 -12.87
CA GLN A 140 7.20 -20.36 -12.49
C GLN A 140 6.20 -19.31 -12.99
N SER A 141 5.50 -19.57 -14.11
CA SER A 141 4.46 -18.66 -14.63
C SER A 141 3.25 -18.50 -13.71
N LEU A 142 3.07 -19.38 -12.72
CA LEU A 142 2.00 -19.28 -11.74
C LEU A 142 2.37 -18.37 -10.56
N PHE A 143 3.59 -17.85 -10.51
CA PHE A 143 4.01 -16.91 -9.48
C PHE A 143 3.85 -15.47 -9.97
N PHE A 144 3.10 -14.68 -9.20
CA PHE A 144 2.80 -13.29 -9.50
C PHE A 144 3.43 -12.38 -8.43
N PRO A 145 4.63 -11.83 -8.67
CA PRO A 145 5.25 -10.87 -7.77
C PRO A 145 4.52 -9.53 -7.82
N LYS A 146 4.22 -8.95 -6.66
CA LYS A 146 3.51 -7.66 -6.51
C LYS A 146 4.13 -6.82 -5.40
N GLY A 147 4.22 -5.52 -5.62
CA GLY A 147 4.49 -4.54 -4.56
C GLY A 147 3.18 -3.96 -4.04
N TYR A 148 3.03 -3.89 -2.72
CA TYR A 148 1.96 -3.16 -2.06
C TYR A 148 2.54 -1.95 -1.34
N LEU A 149 1.88 -0.82 -1.56
CA LEU A 149 2.28 0.50 -1.10
C LEU A 149 1.11 1.09 -0.32
N PRO A 150 1.12 1.04 1.02
CA PRO A 150 -0.06 1.35 1.83
C PRO A 150 -0.48 2.82 1.78
N LEU A 151 0.42 3.74 1.43
CA LEU A 151 0.24 5.18 1.62
C LEU A 151 0.88 6.15 0.61
N PRO A 152 1.67 5.75 -0.40
CA PRO A 152 2.20 6.77 -1.29
C PRO A 152 1.14 7.25 -2.27
N ARG A 153 1.13 8.57 -2.50
CA ARG A 153 0.48 9.11 -3.70
C ARG A 153 1.32 8.65 -4.89
N LEU A 154 0.82 7.68 -5.65
CA LEU A 154 1.41 7.30 -6.92
C LEU A 154 1.12 8.41 -7.93
N ARG A 155 2.16 9.04 -8.47
CA ARG A 155 2.02 9.92 -9.64
C ARG A 155 2.55 9.17 -10.86
N ALA A 156 1.71 9.01 -11.88
CA ALA A 156 2.19 8.68 -13.21
C ALA A 156 2.95 9.90 -13.74
N GLY A 157 4.21 9.69 -14.11
CA GLY A 157 5.01 10.67 -14.84
C GLY A 157 4.59 10.75 -16.30
#